data_AF-A0AA96CUQ8-F1
#
_entry.id   AF-A0AA96CUQ8-F1
#
_cell.length_a   1.000
_cell.length_b   1.000
_cell.length_c   1.000
_cell.angle_alpha   90.00
_cell.angle_beta   90.00
_cell.angle_gamma   90.00
#
_symmetry.space_group_name_H-M   'P 1'
#
loop_
_entity.id
_entity.type
_entity.pdbx_description
1 polymer ?
#
loop_
_entity_poly.entity_id
_entity_poly.type
_entity_poly.pdbx_seq_one_letter_code
_entity_poly.pdbx_strand_id
1 'polypeptide(L)'
;MYVKNYFYKTADLKLDSKSMIISDTKNRRDEYMSEVFYELYKDEFSKFKTTGKTALLYCAGTVLHHSSSRIFPTEMQTSNNVMKSHTSYIASKIAKRLGNISYLNINANTCASSMYAIFEAKILLKNGFDDVIIYGEEWVENVELLLFKQFNIDLVCSDGFFILHLSNNSKDKKAFIKNPQWLWNDDRAAFFVSKDGYKKSMLPFMKCDIDLIKMHGTGTAQNDVAEYEAIKELFGDIETIEYKSQIGHSQGCSTGVELCMLLDNYKDKNILVNASGLGNFYGSFELAI
;
A
#
# COMPACT_ATOMS: atom_id res chain seq x y z
N MET A 1 -9.71 8.48 12.34
CA MET A 1 -9.46 7.16 12.96
C MET A 1 -8.03 7.15 13.45
N TYR A 2 -7.76 6.52 14.59
CA TYR A 2 -6.44 6.54 15.21
C TYR A 2 -5.55 5.45 14.64
N VAL A 3 -4.27 5.78 14.40
CA VAL A 3 -3.21 4.78 14.27
C VAL A 3 -2.79 4.36 15.67
N LYS A 4 -3.01 3.09 16.01
CA LYS A 4 -2.72 2.53 17.34
C LYS A 4 -1.34 1.88 17.39
N ASN A 5 -1.01 1.13 16.35
CA ASN A 5 0.28 0.46 16.22
C ASN A 5 0.63 0.30 14.73
N TYR A 6 1.91 0.17 14.42
CA TYR A 6 2.40 -0.09 13.07
C TYR A 6 3.75 -0.77 13.11
N PHE A 7 4.06 -1.52 12.06
CA PHE A 7 5.37 -2.11 11.82
C PHE A 7 5.56 -2.23 10.31
N TYR A 8 6.75 -1.97 9.82
CA TYR A 8 7.03 -1.96 8.38
C TYR A 8 8.49 -2.23 8.09
N LYS A 9 8.76 -2.67 6.85
CA LYS A 9 10.11 -2.81 6.28
C LYS A 9 10.09 -2.29 4.85
N THR A 10 11.08 -1.48 4.52
CA THR A 10 11.31 -0.90 3.20
C THR A 10 12.45 -1.62 2.51
N ALA A 11 12.47 -1.59 1.18
CA ALA A 11 13.64 -2.02 0.44
C ALA A 11 14.86 -1.14 0.78
N ASP A 12 16.00 -1.79 0.96
CA ASP A 12 17.28 -1.20 1.38
C ASP A 12 18.46 -1.67 0.50
N LEU A 13 18.20 -2.59 -0.44
CA LEU A 13 19.20 -3.10 -1.37
C LEU A 13 18.74 -2.90 -2.83
N LYS A 14 19.48 -2.08 -3.58
CA LYS A 14 19.29 -1.89 -5.03
C LYS A 14 19.95 -3.01 -5.83
N LEU A 15 19.26 -3.50 -6.85
CA LEU A 15 19.71 -4.54 -7.77
C LEU A 15 20.03 -3.95 -9.16
N ASP A 16 20.82 -4.69 -9.94
CA ASP A 16 21.19 -4.31 -11.32
C ASP A 16 19.97 -4.27 -12.26
N SER A 17 18.90 -4.98 -11.92
CA SER A 17 17.61 -4.99 -12.62
C SER A 17 16.80 -3.69 -12.50
N LYS A 18 17.39 -2.61 -11.94
CA LYS A 18 16.67 -1.37 -11.57
C LYS A 18 15.48 -1.62 -10.62
N SER A 19 15.62 -2.60 -9.73
CA SER A 19 14.65 -2.86 -8.67
C SER A 19 15.32 -2.79 -7.30
N MET A 20 14.53 -2.71 -6.24
CA MET A 20 15.02 -2.67 -4.86
C MET A 20 14.36 -3.76 -4.03
N ILE A 21 15.12 -4.45 -3.18
CA ILE A 21 14.59 -5.51 -2.32
C ILE A 21 14.88 -5.25 -0.85
N ILE A 22 14.11 -5.90 0.03
CA ILE A 22 14.42 -5.98 1.45
C ILE A 22 15.56 -7.00 1.61
N SER A 23 16.72 -6.52 2.03
CA SER A 23 17.98 -7.28 2.10
C SER A 23 17.86 -8.54 2.97
N ASP A 24 17.07 -8.49 4.03
CA ASP A 24 16.74 -9.63 4.92
C ASP A 24 16.11 -10.83 4.17
N THR A 25 15.51 -10.59 3.00
CA THR A 25 14.85 -11.62 2.17
C THR A 25 15.71 -12.13 1.02
N LYS A 26 16.89 -11.53 0.77
CA LYS A 26 17.70 -11.75 -0.44
C LYS A 26 18.03 -13.22 -0.72
N ASN A 27 18.30 -14.00 0.33
CA ASN A 27 18.73 -15.40 0.20
C ASN A 27 17.56 -16.40 0.26
N ARG A 28 16.31 -15.93 0.24
CA ARG A 28 15.10 -16.75 0.44
C ARG A 28 14.07 -16.55 -0.68
N ARG A 29 14.50 -16.05 -1.84
CA ARG A 29 13.61 -15.64 -2.95
C ARG A 29 13.00 -16.81 -3.74
N ASP A 30 13.47 -18.03 -3.49
CA ASP A 30 12.91 -19.28 -3.98
C ASP A 30 11.83 -19.88 -3.05
N GLU A 31 11.62 -19.27 -1.87
CA GLU A 31 10.59 -19.66 -0.91
C GLU A 31 9.28 -18.88 -1.11
N TYR A 32 8.23 -19.24 -0.37
CA TYR A 32 6.98 -18.49 -0.36
C TYR A 32 7.13 -17.18 0.42
N MET A 33 7.00 -16.04 -0.27
CA MET A 33 7.07 -14.68 0.31
C MET A 33 6.39 -14.55 1.67
N SER A 34 5.12 -14.99 1.76
CA SER A 34 4.30 -14.88 2.97
C SER A 34 4.76 -15.75 4.15
N GLU A 35 5.55 -16.78 3.89
CA GLU A 35 6.22 -17.56 4.92
C GLU A 35 7.49 -16.86 5.38
N VAL A 36 8.29 -16.35 4.44
CA VAL A 36 9.53 -15.62 4.74
C VAL A 36 9.25 -14.41 5.62
N PHE A 37 8.29 -13.56 5.24
CA PHE A 37 7.94 -12.38 6.05
C PHE A 37 7.40 -12.75 7.43
N TYR A 38 6.56 -13.78 7.52
CA TYR A 38 6.05 -14.23 8.81
C TYR A 38 7.14 -14.76 9.73
N GLU A 39 8.09 -15.54 9.20
CA GLU A 39 9.18 -16.08 10.00
C GLU A 39 10.16 -14.99 10.47
N LEU A 40 10.51 -14.05 9.59
CA LEU A 40 11.40 -12.93 9.92
C LEU A 40 10.78 -12.00 10.98
N TYR A 41 9.47 -11.77 10.91
CA TYR A 41 8.80 -10.74 11.72
C TYR A 41 7.77 -11.32 12.70
N LYS A 42 7.86 -12.62 13.04
CA LYS A 42 6.91 -13.34 13.88
C LYS A 42 6.61 -12.62 15.21
N ASP A 43 7.65 -12.07 15.83
CA ASP A 43 7.52 -11.37 17.11
C ASP A 43 6.71 -10.07 16.97
N GLU A 44 6.80 -9.41 15.82
CA GLU A 44 6.00 -8.22 15.52
C GLU A 44 4.52 -8.56 15.41
N PHE A 45 4.14 -9.67 14.77
CA PHE A 45 2.73 -10.12 14.70
C PHE A 45 2.07 -10.26 16.07
N SER A 46 2.82 -10.62 17.11
CA SER A 46 2.30 -10.74 18.46
C SER A 46 1.82 -9.40 19.05
N LYS A 47 2.36 -8.28 18.56
CA LYS A 47 2.01 -6.92 18.97
C LYS A 47 0.73 -6.38 18.32
N PHE A 48 0.14 -7.14 17.38
CA PHE A 48 -1.10 -6.80 16.68
C PHE A 48 -2.30 -7.63 17.14
N LYS A 49 -2.19 -8.30 18.30
CA LYS A 49 -3.32 -9.04 18.90
C LYS A 49 -4.40 -8.06 19.37
N THR A 50 -5.64 -8.38 19.05
CA THR A 50 -6.81 -7.59 19.41
C THR A 50 -7.77 -8.39 20.29
N THR A 51 -8.64 -7.69 21.01
CA THR A 51 -9.70 -8.30 21.84
C THR A 51 -11.11 -7.94 21.38
N GLY A 52 -11.27 -6.85 20.63
CA GLY A 52 -12.55 -6.40 20.08
C GLY A 52 -12.87 -7.03 18.72
N LYS A 53 -14.03 -6.68 18.16
CA LYS A 53 -14.45 -7.12 16.83
C LYS A 53 -13.50 -6.54 15.78
N THR A 54 -12.69 -7.41 15.17
CA THR A 54 -11.57 -7.00 14.32
C THR A 54 -11.78 -7.39 12.86
N ALA A 55 -11.51 -6.46 11.95
CA ALA A 55 -11.41 -6.73 10.52
C ALA A 55 -9.94 -6.81 10.08
N LEU A 56 -9.66 -7.65 9.08
CA LEU A 56 -8.39 -7.72 8.37
C LEU A 56 -8.60 -7.29 6.91
N LEU A 57 -7.82 -6.32 6.46
CA LEU A 57 -7.72 -5.88 5.08
C LEU A 57 -6.35 -6.26 4.53
N TYR A 58 -6.30 -7.25 3.65
CA TYR A 58 -5.09 -7.69 2.99
C TYR A 58 -4.86 -6.87 1.72
N CYS A 59 -3.72 -6.19 1.61
CA CYS A 59 -3.32 -5.42 0.44
C CYS A 59 -2.45 -6.30 -0.46
N ALA A 60 -2.98 -6.66 -1.62
CA ALA A 60 -2.23 -7.30 -2.69
C ALA A 60 -1.76 -6.25 -3.70
N GLY A 61 -0.60 -6.48 -4.30
CA GLY A 61 -0.17 -5.79 -5.52
C GLY A 61 -0.96 -6.24 -6.73
N THR A 62 -0.25 -6.61 -7.80
CA THR A 62 -0.88 -7.04 -9.05
C THR A 62 -1.36 -8.48 -8.95
N VAL A 63 -2.68 -8.68 -8.89
CA VAL A 63 -3.26 -10.03 -8.94
C VAL A 63 -3.55 -10.40 -10.40
N LEU A 64 -2.90 -11.45 -10.89
CA LEU A 64 -3.06 -11.94 -12.25
C LEU A 64 -4.18 -12.98 -12.33
N HIS A 65 -5.15 -12.75 -13.23
CA HIS A 65 -6.14 -13.75 -13.60
C HIS A 65 -5.57 -14.71 -14.67
N HIS A 66 -6.19 -15.89 -14.84
CA HIS A 66 -5.83 -16.90 -15.84
C HIS A 66 -5.97 -16.45 -17.31
N SER A 67 -6.23 -15.16 -17.57
CA SER A 67 -6.29 -14.58 -18.92
C SER A 67 -4.92 -14.35 -19.56
N SER A 68 -3.82 -14.49 -18.81
CA SER A 68 -2.50 -14.56 -19.41
C SER A 68 -2.41 -15.82 -20.29
N SER A 69 -2.14 -15.67 -21.58
CA SER A 69 -1.90 -16.79 -22.50
C SER A 69 -0.63 -17.56 -22.06
N ARG A 70 -0.80 -18.53 -21.17
CA ARG A 70 0.29 -19.34 -20.63
C ARG A 70 0.07 -20.80 -21.03
N ILE A 71 1.14 -21.44 -21.49
CA ILE A 71 1.25 -22.90 -21.38
C ILE A 71 1.53 -23.15 -19.90
N PHE A 72 0.52 -23.61 -19.16
CA PHE A 72 0.69 -23.93 -17.75
C PHE A 72 1.42 -25.28 -17.65
N PRO A 73 2.64 -25.35 -17.09
CA PRO A 73 3.32 -26.62 -16.92
C PRO A 73 2.47 -27.50 -15.98
N THR A 74 2.02 -28.64 -16.49
CA THR A 74 1.22 -29.61 -15.72
C THR A 74 2.11 -30.56 -14.91
N GLU A 75 3.41 -30.58 -15.17
CA GLU A 75 4.39 -31.29 -14.37
C GLU A 75 4.59 -30.56 -13.03
N MET A 76 3.92 -31.06 -11.99
CA MET A 76 4.09 -30.57 -10.63
C MET A 76 5.51 -30.88 -10.13
N GLN A 77 6.29 -29.84 -9.84
CA GLN A 77 7.45 -30.00 -8.96
C GLN A 77 6.95 -30.45 -7.58
N THR A 78 7.45 -31.59 -7.10
CA THR A 78 6.96 -32.28 -5.89
C THR A 78 7.01 -31.45 -4.61
N SER A 79 7.82 -30.38 -4.57
CA SER A 79 7.95 -29.45 -3.46
C SER A 79 7.08 -28.19 -3.56
N ASN A 80 6.45 -27.92 -4.71
CA ASN A 80 5.72 -26.68 -4.96
C ASN A 80 4.20 -26.88 -4.92
N ASN A 81 3.56 -26.35 -3.86
CA ASN A 81 2.12 -26.31 -3.74
C ASN A 81 1.57 -24.96 -4.25
N VAL A 82 0.91 -24.99 -5.40
CA VAL A 82 0.33 -23.82 -6.07
C VAL A 82 -0.65 -23.05 -5.19
N MET A 83 -1.34 -23.72 -4.25
CA MET A 83 -2.26 -23.03 -3.32
C MET A 83 -1.53 -22.01 -2.43
N LYS A 84 -0.25 -22.22 -2.12
CA LYS A 84 0.53 -21.29 -1.28
C LYS A 84 0.86 -19.97 -1.98
N SER A 85 0.67 -19.90 -3.30
CA SER A 85 0.81 -18.67 -4.09
C SER A 85 -0.53 -17.94 -4.31
N HIS A 86 -1.66 -18.49 -3.84
CA HIS A 86 -2.96 -17.84 -3.98
C HIS A 86 -3.17 -16.77 -2.90
N THR A 87 -3.47 -15.54 -3.32
CA THR A 87 -3.72 -14.41 -2.41
C THR A 87 -4.79 -14.72 -1.36
N SER A 88 -5.86 -15.44 -1.73
CA SER A 88 -6.92 -15.83 -0.81
C SER A 88 -6.46 -16.80 0.28
N TYR A 89 -5.62 -17.77 -0.08
CA TYR A 89 -5.02 -18.69 0.87
C TYR A 89 -4.07 -17.95 1.84
N ILE A 90 -3.23 -17.07 1.29
CA ILE A 90 -2.28 -16.26 2.07
C ILE A 90 -3.05 -15.38 3.07
N ALA A 91 -4.03 -14.60 2.60
CA ALA A 91 -4.85 -13.73 3.44
C ALA A 91 -5.57 -14.51 4.57
N SER A 92 -6.12 -15.69 4.25
CA SER A 92 -6.74 -16.57 5.25
C SER A 92 -5.73 -17.06 6.30
N LYS A 93 -4.50 -17.37 5.89
CA LYS A 93 -3.45 -17.80 6.80
C LYS A 93 -2.98 -16.67 7.71
N ILE A 94 -2.83 -15.46 7.18
CA ILE A 94 -2.52 -14.26 7.97
C ILE A 94 -3.63 -13.98 9.00
N ALA A 95 -4.90 -14.10 8.61
CA ALA A 95 -6.03 -13.96 9.53
C ALA A 95 -5.93 -14.96 10.71
N LYS A 96 -5.58 -16.21 10.44
CA LYS A 96 -5.37 -17.24 11.47
C LYS A 96 -4.18 -16.93 12.39
N ARG A 97 -3.07 -16.41 11.83
CA ARG A 97 -1.87 -16.02 12.59
C ARG A 97 -2.16 -14.84 13.53
N LEU A 98 -2.85 -13.83 13.04
CA LEU A 98 -3.28 -12.67 13.85
C LEU A 98 -4.33 -13.08 14.88
N GLY A 99 -5.26 -13.98 14.54
CA GLY A 99 -6.34 -14.40 15.43
C GLY A 99 -7.38 -13.29 15.65
N ASN A 100 -8.53 -13.66 16.22
CA ASN A 100 -9.63 -12.72 16.52
C ASN A 100 -10.16 -11.93 15.29
N ILE A 101 -10.09 -12.49 14.08
CA ILE A 101 -10.58 -11.84 12.86
C ILE A 101 -12.02 -12.24 12.59
N SER A 102 -12.92 -11.25 12.54
CA SER A 102 -14.36 -11.43 12.26
C SER A 102 -14.74 -11.06 10.82
N TYR A 103 -13.86 -10.38 10.09
CA TYR A 103 -14.05 -10.00 8.69
C TYR A 103 -12.70 -9.97 7.97
N LEU A 104 -12.65 -10.51 6.76
CA LEU A 104 -11.47 -10.53 5.92
C LEU A 104 -11.85 -10.03 4.53
N ASN A 105 -11.13 -9.02 4.04
CA ASN A 105 -11.21 -8.59 2.64
C ASN A 105 -9.82 -8.48 2.01
N ILE A 106 -9.77 -8.63 0.69
CA ILE A 106 -8.55 -8.61 -0.11
C ILE A 106 -8.68 -7.46 -1.12
N ASN A 107 -7.78 -6.51 -1.02
CA ASN A 107 -7.72 -5.33 -1.88
C ASN A 107 -6.59 -5.49 -2.88
N ALA A 108 -6.95 -5.47 -4.17
CA ALA A 108 -6.04 -5.71 -5.30
C ALA A 108 -6.17 -4.62 -6.38
N ASN A 109 -6.16 -3.35 -5.96
CA ASN A 109 -6.23 -2.17 -6.83
C ASN A 109 -4.81 -1.69 -7.24
N THR A 110 -3.85 -2.61 -7.33
CA THR A 110 -2.43 -2.36 -7.68
C THR A 110 -1.80 -1.29 -6.76
N CYS A 111 -1.20 -0.22 -7.29
CA CYS A 111 -0.42 0.77 -6.54
C CYS A 111 -1.21 1.51 -5.44
N ALA A 112 -2.54 1.46 -5.50
CA ALA A 112 -3.43 2.15 -4.57
C ALA A 112 -4.17 1.20 -3.60
N SER A 113 -3.81 -0.08 -3.54
CA SER A 113 -4.47 -1.07 -2.65
C SER A 113 -4.46 -0.65 -1.18
N SER A 114 -3.33 -0.20 -0.65
CA SER A 114 -3.23 0.25 0.75
C SER A 114 -3.97 1.56 1.01
N MET A 115 -4.05 2.47 0.03
CA MET A 115 -4.89 3.67 0.12
C MET A 115 -6.37 3.31 0.21
N TYR A 116 -6.84 2.39 -0.64
CA TYR A 116 -8.22 1.91 -0.56
C TYR A 116 -8.50 1.19 0.76
N ALA A 117 -7.56 0.39 1.27
CA ALA A 117 -7.71 -0.26 2.57
C ALA A 117 -7.87 0.76 3.72
N ILE A 118 -7.17 1.89 3.66
CA ILE A 118 -7.35 3.00 4.63
C ILE A 118 -8.76 3.60 4.53
N PHE A 119 -9.27 3.81 3.31
CA PHE A 119 -10.64 4.25 3.10
C PHE A 119 -11.67 3.24 3.64
N GLU A 120 -11.52 1.96 3.30
CA GLU A 120 -12.40 0.89 3.76
C GLU A 120 -12.36 0.71 5.28
N ALA A 121 -11.18 0.84 5.90
CA ALA A 121 -11.03 0.80 7.35
C ALA A 121 -11.92 1.84 8.04
N LYS A 122 -12.03 3.05 7.49
CA LYS A 122 -12.92 4.09 8.03
C LYS A 122 -14.40 3.66 7.98
N ILE A 123 -14.82 2.99 6.91
CA ILE A 123 -16.18 2.45 6.76
C ILE A 123 -16.44 1.35 7.78
N LEU A 124 -15.52 0.39 7.90
CA LEU A 124 -15.64 -0.74 8.83
C LEU A 124 -15.69 -0.25 10.29
N LEU A 125 -14.80 0.65 10.68
CA LEU A 125 -14.80 1.25 12.01
C LEU A 125 -16.11 2.01 12.28
N LYS A 126 -16.71 2.67 11.28
CA LYS A 126 -18.03 3.31 11.42
C LYS A 126 -19.15 2.28 11.59
N ASN A 127 -19.00 1.09 11.01
CA ASN A 127 -19.98 0.00 11.04
C ASN A 127 -19.75 -1.02 12.18
N GLY A 128 -19.19 -0.56 13.30
CA GLY A 128 -19.14 -1.32 14.55
C GLY A 128 -17.99 -2.32 14.68
N PHE A 129 -16.94 -2.17 13.87
CA PHE A 129 -15.64 -2.80 14.18
C PHE A 129 -14.87 -1.95 15.18
N ASP A 130 -14.23 -2.60 16.15
CA ASP A 130 -13.39 -1.93 17.15
C ASP A 130 -11.98 -1.66 16.61
N ASP A 131 -11.48 -2.60 15.82
CA ASP A 131 -10.14 -2.63 15.29
C ASP A 131 -10.15 -3.02 13.80
N VAL A 132 -9.27 -2.40 13.01
CA VAL A 132 -8.97 -2.82 11.64
C VAL A 132 -7.45 -3.01 11.54
N ILE A 133 -7.03 -4.20 11.13
CA ILE A 133 -5.65 -4.48 10.76
C ILE A 133 -5.55 -4.40 9.24
N ILE A 134 -4.66 -3.56 8.74
CA ILE A 134 -4.27 -3.54 7.33
C ILE A 134 -2.92 -4.23 7.23
N TYR A 135 -2.81 -5.19 6.33
CA TYR A 135 -1.61 -6.00 6.13
C TYR A 135 -1.20 -5.95 4.67
N GLY A 136 0.07 -5.72 4.38
CA GLY A 136 0.60 -5.80 3.03
C GLY A 136 2.01 -6.39 3.01
N GLU A 137 2.24 -7.20 1.99
CA GLU A 137 3.53 -7.80 1.67
C GLU A 137 3.71 -7.81 0.15
N GLU A 138 4.89 -7.40 -0.31
CA GLU A 138 5.23 -7.31 -1.72
C GLU A 138 6.69 -7.72 -1.94
N TRP A 139 6.90 -8.52 -2.98
CA TRP A 139 8.20 -8.82 -3.55
C TRP A 139 8.21 -8.38 -5.00
N VAL A 140 9.34 -7.82 -5.43
CA VAL A 140 9.55 -7.59 -6.86
C VAL A 140 9.58 -8.92 -7.59
N GLU A 141 8.65 -9.11 -8.52
CA GLU A 141 8.53 -10.30 -9.35
C GLU A 141 8.83 -10.01 -10.83
N ASN A 142 9.39 -10.99 -11.54
CA ASN A 142 9.75 -10.85 -12.96
C ASN A 142 8.56 -10.47 -13.86
N VAL A 143 7.36 -10.92 -13.49
CA VAL A 143 6.14 -10.61 -14.25
C VAL A 143 5.76 -9.13 -14.14
N GLU A 144 6.03 -8.49 -13.01
CA GLU A 144 5.78 -7.08 -12.80
C GLU A 144 6.78 -6.24 -13.58
N LEU A 145 8.06 -6.61 -13.53
CA LEU A 145 9.10 -5.97 -14.34
C LEU A 145 8.79 -6.08 -15.84
N LEU A 146 8.28 -7.24 -16.28
CA LEU A 146 7.84 -7.43 -17.66
C LEU A 146 6.65 -6.52 -18.00
N LEU A 147 5.66 -6.41 -17.12
CA LEU A 147 4.50 -5.53 -17.30
C LEU A 147 4.93 -4.08 -17.53
N PHE A 148 5.73 -3.51 -16.62
CA PHE A 148 6.17 -2.11 -16.75
C PHE A 148 7.05 -1.90 -17.99
N LYS A 149 7.92 -2.87 -18.33
CA LYS A 149 8.71 -2.84 -19.57
C LYS A 149 7.84 -2.83 -20.82
N GLN A 150 6.78 -3.63 -20.88
CA GLN A 150 5.86 -3.69 -22.03
C GLN A 150 5.06 -2.40 -22.22
N PHE A 151 4.70 -1.74 -21.13
CA PHE A 151 4.02 -0.43 -21.16
C PHE A 151 4.99 0.76 -21.26
N ASN A 152 6.31 0.51 -21.36
CA ASN A 152 7.34 1.53 -21.40
C ASN A 152 7.27 2.51 -20.20
N ILE A 153 7.02 1.96 -19.01
CA ILE A 153 6.96 2.70 -17.75
C ILE A 153 8.31 2.53 -17.04
N ASP A 154 9.08 3.61 -16.93
CA ASP A 154 10.36 3.62 -16.20
C ASP A 154 10.11 3.82 -14.70
N LEU A 155 9.87 2.71 -14.00
CA LEU A 155 9.57 2.67 -12.57
C LEU A 155 10.56 1.73 -11.86
N VAL A 156 11.12 2.20 -10.74
CA VAL A 156 11.91 1.34 -9.85
C VAL A 156 10.97 0.55 -8.95
N CYS A 157 10.68 -0.69 -9.30
CA CYS A 157 9.87 -1.58 -8.44
C CYS A 157 10.62 -1.93 -7.16
N SER A 158 9.90 -2.05 -6.05
CA SER A 158 10.51 -2.47 -4.80
C SER A 158 9.70 -3.48 -3.99
N ASP A 159 10.39 -4.18 -3.10
CA ASP A 159 9.74 -4.92 -2.03
C ASP A 159 9.12 -3.96 -1.01
N GLY A 160 8.13 -4.44 -0.26
CA GLY A 160 7.58 -3.73 0.89
C GLY A 160 6.84 -4.65 1.83
N PHE A 161 6.84 -4.29 3.11
CA PHE A 161 6.08 -4.99 4.12
C PHE A 161 5.52 -4.00 5.12
N PHE A 162 4.24 -4.14 5.49
CA PHE A 162 3.68 -3.38 6.60
C PHE A 162 2.50 -4.08 7.27
N ILE A 163 2.32 -3.76 8.55
CA ILE A 163 1.13 -4.05 9.34
C ILE A 163 0.70 -2.74 10.01
N LEU A 164 -0.55 -2.33 9.82
CA LEU A 164 -1.12 -1.11 10.39
C LEU A 164 -2.35 -1.45 11.22
N HIS A 165 -2.39 -0.97 12.46
CA HIS A 165 -3.50 -1.15 13.38
C HIS A 165 -4.28 0.15 13.54
N LEU A 166 -5.51 0.17 13.05
CA LEU A 166 -6.42 1.30 13.14
C LEU A 166 -7.57 1.04 14.11
N SER A 167 -8.00 2.06 14.83
CA SER A 167 -9.16 1.99 15.73
C SER A 167 -9.89 3.33 15.84
N ASN A 168 -11.16 3.30 16.28
CA ASN A 168 -11.89 4.50 16.70
C ASN A 168 -11.46 5.02 18.07
N ASN A 169 -10.81 4.21 18.91
CA ASN A 169 -10.39 4.59 20.25
C ASN A 169 -8.95 4.13 20.50
N SER A 170 -8.06 5.06 20.84
CA SER A 170 -6.72 4.72 21.32
C SER A 170 -6.25 5.74 22.36
N LYS A 171 -5.84 5.25 23.54
CA LYS A 171 -5.18 6.07 24.56
C LYS A 171 -3.78 6.48 24.12
N ASP A 172 -3.06 5.56 23.48
CA ASP A 172 -1.69 5.73 23.00
C ASP A 172 -1.69 5.84 21.46
N LYS A 173 -2.45 6.80 20.92
CA LYS A 173 -2.48 7.05 19.47
C LYS A 173 -1.11 7.54 18.97
N LYS A 174 -0.69 7.04 17.81
CA LYS A 174 0.51 7.49 17.09
C LYS A 174 0.23 8.63 16.13
N ALA A 175 -0.98 8.63 15.55
CA ALA A 175 -1.47 9.67 14.65
C ALA A 175 -2.99 9.55 14.50
N PHE A 176 -3.59 10.51 13.79
CA PHE A 176 -4.98 10.52 13.41
C PHE A 176 -5.16 10.70 11.90
N ILE A 177 -5.80 9.71 11.27
CA ILE A 177 -6.18 9.77 9.86
C ILE A 177 -7.58 10.40 9.74
N LYS A 178 -7.67 11.51 9.01
CA LYS A 178 -8.88 12.30 8.79
C LYS A 178 -9.37 12.16 7.35
N ASN A 179 -10.70 12.06 7.24
CA ASN A 179 -11.46 12.15 6.00
C ASN A 179 -10.89 11.36 4.79
N PRO A 180 -10.53 10.07 4.92
CA PRO A 180 -9.99 9.33 3.78
C PRO A 180 -10.99 9.34 2.61
N GLN A 181 -10.49 9.73 1.45
CA GLN A 181 -11.21 9.78 0.19
C GLN A 181 -10.74 8.64 -0.71
N TRP A 182 -11.69 8.08 -1.45
CA TRP A 182 -11.43 7.15 -2.52
C TRP A 182 -12.37 7.45 -3.67
N LEU A 183 -11.82 7.54 -4.87
CA LEU A 183 -12.61 7.76 -6.07
C LEU A 183 -12.04 6.99 -7.26
N TRP A 184 -12.95 6.69 -8.17
CA TRP A 184 -12.63 6.27 -9.51
C TRP A 184 -12.83 7.47 -10.46
N ASN A 185 -11.90 7.67 -11.37
CA ASN A 185 -11.94 8.68 -12.40
C ASN A 185 -11.87 8.02 -13.77
N ASP A 186 -12.58 8.57 -14.75
CA ASP A 186 -12.64 8.04 -16.12
C ASP A 186 -11.41 8.47 -16.92
N ASP A 187 -10.27 7.87 -16.60
CA ASP A 187 -9.00 8.16 -17.25
C ASP A 187 -8.83 7.38 -18.55
N ARG A 188 -8.11 7.99 -19.50
CA ARG A 188 -8.14 7.56 -20.92
C ARG A 188 -7.53 6.18 -21.18
N ALA A 189 -6.71 5.67 -20.25
CA ALA A 189 -6.01 4.40 -20.42
C ALA A 189 -5.56 3.82 -19.07
N ALA A 190 -5.27 2.51 -19.07
CA ALA A 190 -4.56 1.88 -17.95
C ALA A 190 -3.20 2.56 -17.72
N PHE A 191 -2.87 2.83 -16.46
CA PHE A 191 -1.68 3.58 -16.01
C PHE A 191 -1.62 5.07 -16.40
N PHE A 192 -2.59 5.60 -17.16
CA PHE A 192 -2.68 7.03 -17.39
C PHE A 192 -3.38 7.70 -16.21
N VAL A 193 -2.67 8.58 -15.50
CA VAL A 193 -3.26 9.37 -14.41
C VAL A 193 -3.55 10.79 -14.86
N SER A 194 -4.66 11.40 -14.47
CA SER A 194 -4.96 12.79 -14.78
C SER A 194 -4.83 13.71 -13.59
N LYS A 195 -4.51 14.96 -13.90
CA LYS A 195 -4.64 16.09 -12.99
C LYS A 195 -6.04 16.17 -12.37
N ASP A 196 -7.08 15.86 -13.15
CA ASP A 196 -8.47 15.92 -12.70
C ASP A 196 -8.77 14.88 -11.61
N GLY A 197 -8.28 13.65 -11.75
CA GLY A 197 -8.40 12.62 -10.72
C GLY A 197 -7.77 13.04 -9.39
N TYR A 198 -6.52 13.54 -9.43
CA TYR A 198 -5.85 14.10 -8.25
C TYR A 198 -6.59 15.28 -7.64
N LYS A 199 -7.07 16.22 -8.47
CA LYS A 199 -7.84 17.37 -7.98
C LYS A 199 -9.09 16.94 -7.25
N LYS A 200 -9.86 16.00 -7.82
CA LYS A 200 -11.10 15.51 -7.21
C LYS A 200 -10.84 14.86 -5.85
N SER A 201 -9.73 14.12 -5.69
CA SER A 201 -9.43 13.44 -4.42
C SER A 201 -8.98 14.42 -3.34
N MET A 202 -8.25 15.47 -3.73
CA MET A 202 -7.74 16.49 -2.82
C MET A 202 -8.72 17.62 -2.50
N LEU A 203 -9.74 17.85 -3.34
CA LEU A 203 -10.70 18.96 -3.19
C LEU A 203 -11.31 19.08 -1.77
N PRO A 204 -11.65 17.99 -1.06
CA PRO A 204 -12.18 18.07 0.30
C PRO A 204 -11.23 18.67 1.34
N PHE A 205 -9.92 18.79 1.04
CA PHE A 205 -8.88 19.22 1.98
C PHE A 205 -8.42 20.67 1.76
N MET A 206 -8.94 21.41 0.77
CA MET A 206 -8.49 22.79 0.47
C MET A 206 -8.66 23.78 1.63
N LYS A 207 -9.54 23.48 2.58
CA LYS A 207 -9.78 24.31 3.78
C LYS A 207 -9.13 23.73 5.04
N CYS A 208 -8.43 22.61 4.92
CA CYS A 208 -7.63 22.06 6.01
C CYS A 208 -6.32 22.82 6.15
N ASP A 209 -5.81 22.88 7.36
CA ASP A 209 -4.49 23.42 7.66
C ASP A 209 -3.46 22.31 7.37
N ILE A 210 -2.95 22.28 6.14
CA ILE A 210 -2.00 21.27 5.66
C ILE A 210 -0.61 21.88 5.65
N ASP A 211 0.32 21.23 6.34
CA ASP A 211 1.73 21.65 6.39
C ASP A 211 2.49 21.26 5.12
N LEU A 212 2.28 20.03 4.64
CA LEU A 212 2.96 19.48 3.48
C LEU A 212 2.12 18.38 2.81
N ILE A 213 2.41 18.11 1.54
CA ILE A 213 1.75 17.05 0.77
C ILE A 213 2.75 15.92 0.52
N LYS A 214 2.42 14.73 1.02
CA LYS A 214 3.08 13.50 0.56
C LYS A 214 2.47 13.12 -0.79
N MET A 215 3.30 13.18 -1.82
CA MET A 215 2.94 12.84 -3.20
C MET A 215 2.87 11.33 -3.40
N HIS A 216 2.11 10.88 -4.40
CA HIS A 216 2.27 9.54 -4.95
C HIS A 216 3.67 9.40 -5.55
N GLY A 217 4.13 10.39 -6.32
CA GLY A 217 5.54 10.58 -6.71
C GLY A 217 6.20 9.34 -7.27
N THR A 218 5.71 8.81 -8.40
CA THR A 218 6.21 7.57 -9.00
C THR A 218 7.58 7.74 -9.65
N GLY A 219 8.02 8.97 -9.92
CA GLY A 219 9.20 9.25 -10.74
C GLY A 219 8.92 9.14 -12.24
N THR A 220 7.66 8.94 -12.63
CA THR A 220 7.27 8.86 -14.04
C THR A 220 6.79 10.23 -14.51
N ALA A 221 7.34 10.70 -15.63
CA ALA A 221 7.10 12.07 -16.11
C ALA A 221 5.59 12.42 -16.24
N GLN A 222 4.79 11.45 -16.70
CA GLN A 222 3.35 11.66 -16.87
C GLN A 222 2.62 11.85 -15.53
N ASN A 223 2.88 10.97 -14.55
CA ASN A 223 2.25 11.06 -13.23
C ASN A 223 2.68 12.32 -12.49
N ASP A 224 3.99 12.58 -12.47
CA ASP A 224 4.55 13.64 -11.65
C ASP A 224 4.09 15.01 -12.15
N VAL A 225 3.96 15.20 -13.48
CA VAL A 225 3.36 16.42 -14.05
C VAL A 225 1.90 16.55 -13.64
N ALA A 226 1.09 15.49 -13.77
CA ALA A 226 -0.33 15.52 -13.44
C ALA A 226 -0.57 15.83 -11.95
N GLU A 227 0.21 15.19 -11.07
CA GLU A 227 0.13 15.38 -9.62
C GLU A 227 0.61 16.77 -9.21
N TYR A 228 1.75 17.23 -9.73
CA TYR A 228 2.30 18.55 -9.44
C TYR A 228 1.36 19.67 -9.88
N GLU A 229 0.79 19.59 -11.09
CA GLU A 229 -0.16 20.60 -11.56
C GLU A 229 -1.45 20.63 -10.74
N ALA A 230 -1.91 19.48 -10.23
CA ALA A 230 -3.07 19.40 -9.33
C ALA A 230 -2.77 20.05 -7.98
N ILE A 231 -1.60 19.76 -7.40
CA ILE A 231 -1.13 20.35 -6.14
C ILE A 231 -0.98 21.86 -6.29
N LYS A 232 -0.28 22.32 -7.32
CA LYS A 232 -0.03 23.74 -7.57
C LYS A 232 -1.32 24.54 -7.74
N GLU A 233 -2.34 23.97 -8.38
CA GLU A 233 -3.62 24.63 -8.57
C GLU A 233 -4.44 24.72 -7.27
N LEU A 234 -4.44 23.68 -6.43
CA LEU A 234 -5.27 23.64 -5.23
C LEU A 234 -4.60 24.24 -3.99
N PHE A 235 -3.28 24.12 -3.86
CA PHE A 235 -2.51 24.45 -2.65
C PHE A 235 -1.35 25.42 -2.91
N GLY A 236 -1.09 25.83 -4.15
CA GLY A 236 0.01 26.75 -4.47
C GLY A 236 1.39 26.10 -4.32
N ASP A 237 2.36 26.86 -3.80
CA ASP A 237 3.74 26.40 -3.56
C ASP A 237 3.91 25.72 -2.18
N ILE A 238 3.04 24.75 -1.89
CA ILE A 238 3.13 23.97 -0.65
C ILE A 238 4.31 23.01 -0.70
N GLU A 239 4.92 22.74 0.47
CA GLU A 239 5.99 21.75 0.59
C GLU A 239 5.48 20.36 0.18
N THR A 240 6.30 19.63 -0.57
CA THR A 240 5.98 18.27 -1.00
C THR A 240 7.10 17.28 -0.64
N ILE A 241 6.73 16.03 -0.37
CA ILE A 241 7.65 14.92 -0.15
C ILE A 241 7.22 13.69 -0.96
N GLU A 242 8.20 12.94 -1.44
CA GLU A 242 8.04 11.59 -1.97
C GLU A 242 9.11 10.66 -1.40
N TYR A 243 8.81 9.36 -1.32
CA TYR A 243 9.74 8.35 -0.77
C TYR A 243 10.23 7.36 -1.83
N LYS A 244 9.62 7.30 -3.01
CA LYS A 244 9.90 6.26 -4.00
C LYS A 244 11.26 6.40 -4.64
N SER A 245 11.86 7.60 -4.66
CA SER A 245 13.27 7.77 -5.03
C SER A 245 14.23 7.08 -4.06
N GLN A 246 13.82 6.91 -2.79
CA GLN A 246 14.63 6.33 -1.73
C GLN A 246 14.39 4.83 -1.58
N ILE A 247 13.13 4.39 -1.61
CA ILE A 247 12.73 3.01 -1.28
C ILE A 247 12.14 2.24 -2.46
N GLY A 248 12.08 2.86 -3.65
CA GLY A 248 11.36 2.32 -4.81
C GLY A 248 9.84 2.25 -4.62
N HIS A 249 9.16 1.64 -5.58
CA HIS A 249 7.71 1.53 -5.60
C HIS A 249 7.24 0.12 -5.20
N SER A 250 6.77 -0.02 -3.96
CA SER A 250 6.32 -1.29 -3.35
C SER A 250 4.87 -1.67 -3.68
N GLN A 251 4.47 -1.39 -4.93
CA GLN A 251 3.15 -1.71 -5.50
C GLN A 251 2.00 -1.47 -4.50
N GLY A 252 1.23 -2.51 -4.14
CA GLY A 252 0.07 -2.40 -3.24
C GLY A 252 0.42 -1.97 -1.82
N CYS A 253 1.68 -2.12 -1.41
CA CYS A 253 2.16 -1.72 -0.09
C CYS A 253 2.54 -0.24 0.01
N SER A 254 2.64 0.48 -1.11
CA SER A 254 3.26 1.82 -1.15
C SER A 254 2.69 2.78 -0.11
N THR A 255 1.37 3.05 -0.13
CA THR A 255 0.78 4.02 0.83
C THR A 255 0.92 3.58 2.27
N GLY A 256 0.78 2.28 2.56
CA GLY A 256 0.91 1.74 3.92
C GLY A 256 2.33 1.88 4.48
N VAL A 257 3.34 1.54 3.68
CA VAL A 257 4.75 1.69 4.02
C VAL A 257 5.12 3.17 4.19
N GLU A 258 4.73 4.01 3.24
CA GLU A 258 5.03 5.45 3.27
C GLU A 258 4.34 6.16 4.45
N LEU A 259 3.12 5.74 4.82
CA LEU A 259 2.46 6.22 6.04
C LEU A 259 3.31 5.91 7.27
N CYS A 260 3.81 4.68 7.40
CA CYS A 260 4.67 4.32 8.54
C CYS A 260 5.96 5.14 8.58
N MET A 261 6.56 5.42 7.42
CA MET A 261 7.73 6.32 7.33
C MET A 261 7.41 7.75 7.75
N LEU A 262 6.22 8.28 7.40
CA LEU A 262 5.78 9.59 7.87
C LEU A 262 5.69 9.63 9.40
N LEU A 263 5.17 8.57 10.03
CA LEU A 263 5.07 8.46 11.49
C LEU A 263 6.43 8.45 12.19
N ASP A 264 7.47 7.91 11.55
CA ASP A 264 8.83 7.90 12.09
C ASP A 264 9.55 9.23 11.88
N ASN A 265 9.31 9.89 10.74
CA ASN A 265 10.08 11.06 10.30
C ASN A 265 9.51 12.40 10.78
N TYR A 266 8.21 12.47 11.08
CA TYR A 266 7.53 13.72 11.40
C TYR A 266 6.83 13.66 12.76
N LYS A 267 6.64 14.84 13.35
CA LYS A 267 5.84 15.10 14.56
C LYS A 267 5.20 16.47 14.44
N ASP A 268 4.02 16.63 15.04
CA ASP A 268 3.28 17.89 15.08
C ASP A 268 3.00 18.44 13.66
N LYS A 269 2.56 17.55 12.76
CA LYS A 269 2.32 17.87 11.34
C LYS A 269 0.98 17.34 10.84
N ASN A 270 0.28 18.16 10.06
CA ASN A 270 -0.86 17.77 9.25
C ASN A 270 -0.40 17.56 7.80
N ILE A 271 -0.37 16.30 7.37
CA ILE A 271 0.18 15.89 6.07
C ILE A 271 -0.96 15.40 5.19
N LEU A 272 -1.12 15.98 4.00
CA LEU A 272 -2.04 15.43 3.00
C LEU A 272 -1.33 14.31 2.24
N VAL A 273 -1.82 13.09 2.37
CA VAL A 273 -1.23 11.90 1.73
C VAL A 273 -2.02 11.55 0.48
N ASN A 274 -1.35 11.56 -0.67
CA ASN A 274 -1.92 11.18 -1.96
C ASN A 274 -1.42 9.83 -2.47
N ALA A 275 -2.29 9.15 -3.20
CA ALA A 275 -1.95 7.97 -3.97
C ALA A 275 -2.85 7.84 -5.21
N SER A 276 -2.29 7.25 -6.28
CA SER A 276 -3.05 6.82 -7.45
C SER A 276 -2.71 5.38 -7.85
N GLY A 277 -3.55 4.76 -8.68
CA GLY A 277 -3.36 3.38 -9.13
C GLY A 277 -4.09 3.05 -10.43
N LEU A 278 -3.43 2.29 -11.31
CA LEU A 278 -3.94 1.85 -12.63
C LEU A 278 -4.53 2.96 -13.52
N GLY A 279 -4.17 4.21 -13.28
CA GLY A 279 -4.68 5.35 -14.01
C GLY A 279 -6.02 5.89 -13.50
N ASN A 280 -6.90 5.06 -12.92
CA ASN A 280 -8.28 5.47 -12.61
C ASN A 280 -8.57 5.64 -11.11
N PHE A 281 -7.73 5.09 -10.23
CA PHE A 281 -7.97 5.13 -8.80
C PHE A 281 -7.18 6.24 -8.15
N TYR A 282 -7.85 7.03 -7.32
CA TYR A 282 -7.24 8.12 -6.56
C TYR A 282 -7.73 8.06 -5.12
N GLY A 283 -6.83 8.35 -4.20
CA GLY A 283 -7.19 8.54 -2.81
C GLY A 283 -6.34 9.60 -2.16
N SER A 284 -6.95 10.25 -1.16
CA SER A 284 -6.31 11.27 -0.36
C SER A 284 -6.81 11.18 1.08
N PHE A 285 -5.93 11.37 2.06
CA PHE A 285 -6.33 11.57 3.45
C PHE A 285 -5.40 12.54 4.15
N GLU A 286 -5.90 13.21 5.18
CA GLU A 286 -5.06 14.04 6.05
C GLU A 286 -4.56 13.16 7.21
N LEU A 287 -3.25 13.16 7.42
CA LEU A 287 -2.58 12.49 8.52
C LEU A 287 -2.10 13.56 9.51
N ALA A 288 -2.71 13.61 10.68
CA ALA A 288 -2.26 14.45 11.78
C ALA A 288 -1.38 13.61 12.73
N ILE A 289 -0.08 13.90 12.75
CA ILE A 289 0.92 13.19 13.58
C ILE A 289 1.18 13.99 14.84
#